data_AF-A0A519DXW3-F1
#
_entry.id   AF-A0A519DXW3-F1
#
_cell.length_a   1.000
_cell.length_b   1.000
_cell.length_c   1.000
_cell.angle_alpha   90.00
_cell.angle_beta   90.00
_cell.angle_gamma   90.00
#
_symmetry.space_group_name_H-M   'P 1'
#
loop_
_entity.id
_entity.type
_entity.pdbx_description
1 polymer ?
#
loop_
_entity_poly.entity_id
_entity_poly.type
_entity_poly.pdbx_seq_one_letter_code
_entity_poly.pdbx_strand_id
1 'polypeptide(L)'
;MAAQARFALETLAELDGGNGVSLPRLAKRTGLRVSVLLRLYTLMSDARVGDAQGPGWVGLRVDEDGRWIARITPAGRGDGADDGHAEPAP
;
A
#
# COMPACT_ATOMS: atom_id res chain seq x y z
N MET A 1 -13.13 -5.41 -9.63
CA MET A 1 -11.82 -5.23 -8.97
C MET A 1 -11.36 -3.78 -8.95
N ALA A 2 -11.35 -3.05 -10.07
CA ALA A 2 -10.85 -1.66 -10.12
C ALA A 2 -11.50 -0.71 -9.08
N ALA A 3 -12.82 -0.76 -8.91
CA ALA A 3 -13.52 0.06 -7.90
C ALA A 3 -13.11 -0.27 -6.45
N GLN A 4 -12.90 -1.55 -6.11
CA GLN A 4 -12.43 -1.96 -4.78
C GLN A 4 -10.98 -1.54 -4.54
N ALA A 5 -10.12 -1.63 -5.57
CA ALA A 5 -8.73 -1.19 -5.49
C ALA A 5 -8.66 0.32 -5.22
N ARG A 6 -9.42 1.12 -5.97
CA ARG A 6 -9.52 2.56 -5.78
C ARG A 6 -10.02 2.91 -4.37
N PHE A 7 -11.13 2.32 -3.94
CA PHE A 7 -11.69 2.58 -2.62
C PHE A 7 -10.73 2.18 -1.48
N ALA A 8 -10.02 1.07 -1.62
CA ALA A 8 -8.99 0.65 -0.66
C ALA A 8 -7.82 1.65 -0.61
N LEU A 9 -7.34 2.12 -1.76
CA LEU A 9 -6.27 3.10 -1.84
C LEU A 9 -6.67 4.45 -1.23
N GLU A 10 -7.87 4.96 -1.54
CA GLU A 10 -8.42 6.20 -0.96
C GLU A 10 -8.56 6.07 0.56
N THR A 11 -9.06 4.93 1.06
CA THR A 11 -9.17 4.68 2.50
C THR A 11 -7.81 4.62 3.18
N LEU A 12 -6.80 4.03 2.53
CA LEU A 12 -5.44 4.02 3.05
C LEU A 12 -4.86 5.43 3.08
N ALA A 13 -5.08 6.24 2.03
CA ALA A 13 -4.62 7.62 1.97
C ALA A 13 -5.20 8.49 3.10
N GLU A 14 -6.48 8.30 3.41
CA GLU A 14 -7.20 9.00 4.49
C GLU A 14 -6.66 8.61 5.88
N LEU A 15 -6.38 7.32 6.09
CA LEU A 15 -6.01 6.81 7.42
C LEU A 15 -4.51 6.83 7.70
N ASP A 16 -3.66 6.82 6.67
CA ASP A 16 -2.22 6.82 6.83
C ASP A 16 -1.69 8.21 7.14
N GLY A 17 -1.46 8.47 8.43
CA GLY A 17 -0.79 9.67 8.95
C GLY A 17 0.74 9.60 8.92
N GLY A 18 1.34 8.68 8.15
CA GLY A 18 2.78 8.56 7.94
C GLY A 18 3.41 7.30 8.53
N ASN A 19 2.74 6.65 9.49
CA ASN A 19 3.20 5.44 10.19
C ASN A 19 2.70 4.12 9.54
N GLY A 20 1.81 4.22 8.56
CA GLY A 20 1.08 3.09 8.00
C GLY A 20 -0.13 2.69 8.85
N VAL A 21 -0.97 1.83 8.27
CA VAL A 21 -2.25 1.38 8.84
C VAL A 21 -2.31 -0.13 8.76
N SER A 22 -2.72 -0.78 9.86
CA SER A 22 -2.86 -2.23 9.88
C SER A 22 -4.00 -2.71 8.98
N LEU A 23 -3.80 -3.85 8.30
CA LEU A 23 -4.82 -4.45 7.44
C LEU A 23 -6.14 -4.77 8.18
N PRO A 24 -6.15 -5.24 9.44
CA PRO A 24 -7.39 -5.38 10.20
C PRO A 24 -8.16 -4.07 10.39
N ARG A 25 -7.46 -2.95 10.59
CA ARG A 25 -8.10 -1.62 10.69
C ARG A 25 -8.68 -1.18 9.34
N LEU A 26 -7.94 -1.40 8.25
CA LEU A 26 -8.43 -1.13 6.90
C LEU A 26 -9.64 -2.01 6.54
N ALA A 27 -9.64 -3.28 6.92
CA ALA A 27 -10.77 -4.19 6.74
C ALA A 27 -12.01 -3.68 7.48
N LYS A 28 -11.84 -3.21 8.72
CA LYS A 28 -12.94 -2.62 9.51
C LYS A 28 -13.51 -1.35 8.86
N ARG A 29 -12.68 -0.50 8.27
CA ARG A 29 -13.13 0.75 7.61
C ARG A 29 -13.77 0.52 6.25
N THR A 30 -13.20 -0.40 5.46
CA THR A 30 -13.65 -0.67 4.07
C THR A 30 -14.77 -1.71 3.98
N GLY A 31 -14.97 -2.54 5.01
CA GLY A 31 -15.85 -3.71 4.94
C GLY A 31 -15.28 -4.88 4.14
N LEU A 32 -14.04 -4.78 3.63
CA LEU A 32 -13.38 -5.84 2.88
C LEU A 32 -12.68 -6.84 3.81
N ARG A 33 -12.52 -8.08 3.34
CA ARG A 33 -11.73 -9.09 4.06
C ARG A 33 -10.24 -8.74 4.00
N VAL A 34 -9.50 -9.07 5.06
CA VAL A 34 -8.03 -8.88 5.15
C VAL A 34 -7.30 -9.51 3.96
N SER A 35 -7.67 -10.73 3.55
CA SER A 35 -7.06 -11.41 2.40
C SER A 35 -7.30 -10.68 1.07
N VAL A 36 -8.46 -10.03 0.92
CA VAL A 36 -8.77 -9.21 -0.26
C VAL A 36 -7.90 -7.96 -0.27
N LEU A 37 -7.80 -7.27 0.87
CA LEU A 37 -6.93 -6.09 1.01
C LEU A 37 -5.46 -6.43 0.76
N LEU A 38 -4.95 -7.53 1.32
CA LEU A 38 -3.58 -7.97 1.10
C LEU A 38 -3.31 -8.20 -0.40
N ARG A 39 -4.22 -8.88 -1.10
CA ARG A 39 -4.09 -9.11 -2.55
C ARG A 39 -4.13 -7.80 -3.34
N LEU A 40 -5.05 -6.90 -3.02
CA LEU A 40 -5.14 -5.60 -3.68
C LEU A 40 -3.87 -4.77 -3.48
N TYR A 41 -3.41 -4.64 -2.23
CA TYR A 41 -2.20 -3.88 -1.92
C TYR A 41 -0.92 -4.51 -2.47
N THR A 42 -0.84 -5.83 -2.56
CA THR A 42 0.30 -6.51 -3.22
C THR A 42 0.36 -6.19 -4.71
N LEU A 43 -0.79 -6.07 -5.39
CA LEU A 43 -0.81 -5.67 -6.80
C LEU A 43 -0.50 -4.20 -7.02
N MET A 44 -0.68 -3.36 -6.00
CA MET A 44 -0.40 -1.92 -6.04
C MET A 44 0.95 -1.54 -5.43
N SER A 45 1.67 -2.50 -4.84
CA SER A 45 3.00 -2.26 -4.28
C SER A 45 4.09 -2.31 -5.33
N ASP A 46 5.32 -2.11 -4.92
CA ASP A 46 6.53 -2.32 -5.72
C ASP A 46 6.98 -3.79 -5.71
N ALA A 47 6.19 -4.69 -5.13
CA ALA A 47 6.49 -6.12 -5.12
C ALA A 47 6.48 -6.65 -6.56
N ARG A 48 7.51 -7.42 -6.90
CA ARG A 48 7.56 -8.15 -8.17
C ARG A 48 6.65 -9.38 -8.07
N VAL A 49 5.67 -9.45 -8.97
CA VAL A 49 4.82 -10.64 -9.14
C VAL A 49 5.08 -11.16 -10.56
N GLY A 50 5.88 -12.22 -10.67
CA GLY A 50 6.45 -12.65 -11.95
C GLY A 50 7.45 -11.60 -12.46
N ASP A 51 7.35 -11.24 -13.75
CA ASP A 51 8.24 -10.25 -14.38
C ASP A 51 7.75 -8.79 -14.22
N ALA A 52 6.52 -8.60 -13.74
CA ALA A 52 5.95 -7.26 -13.56
C ALA A 52 6.18 -6.75 -12.14
N GLN A 53 6.77 -5.56 -12.04
CA GLN A 53 6.75 -4.77 -10.82
C GLN A 53 5.43 -4.00 -10.76
N GLY A 54 4.73 -4.07 -9.62
CA GLY A 54 3.55 -3.24 -9.43
C GLY A 54 3.91 -1.74 -9.39
N PRO A 55 2.92 -0.85 -9.40
CA PRO A 55 3.12 0.58 -9.62
C PRO A 55 3.77 1.33 -8.44
N GLY A 56 4.09 0.65 -7.32
CA GLY A 56 4.75 1.28 -6.18
C GLY A 56 3.89 2.29 -5.41
N TRP A 57 2.56 2.18 -5.49
CA TRP A 57 1.61 3.06 -4.79
C TRP A 57 1.46 2.74 -3.30
N VAL A 58 1.79 1.51 -2.89
CA VAL A 58 1.62 1.04 -1.51
C VAL A 58 2.86 0.30 -1.03
N GLY A 59 3.38 0.64 0.14
CA GLY A 59 4.38 -0.15 0.86
C GLY A 59 3.68 -1.14 1.80
N LEU A 60 4.12 -2.39 1.82
CA LEU A 60 3.64 -3.41 2.75
C LEU A 60 4.79 -3.90 3.64
N ARG A 61 4.53 -3.98 4.94
CA ARG A 61 5.47 -4.56 5.92
C ARG A 61 4.72 -5.35 6.96
N VAL A 62 5.42 -6.22 7.66
CA VAL A 62 4.92 -6.92 8.85
C VAL A 62 5.55 -6.23 10.07
N ASP A 63 4.75 -5.91 11.08
CA ASP A 63 5.25 -5.39 12.36
C ASP A 63 5.79 -6.51 13.26
N GLU A 64 6.30 -6.13 14.44
CA GLU A 64 6.88 -7.06 15.42
C GLU A 64 5.84 -8.06 15.97
N ASP A 65 4.55 -7.72 15.92
CA ASP A 65 3.43 -8.57 16.33
C ASP A 65 2.93 -9.49 15.20
N GLY A 66 3.60 -9.50 14.04
CA GLY A 66 3.20 -10.31 12.88
C GLY A 66 2.02 -9.72 12.10
N ARG A 67 1.67 -8.44 12.30
CA ARG A 67 0.55 -7.80 11.62
C ARG A 67 1.02 -7.10 10.35
N TRP A 68 0.28 -7.32 9.26
CA TRP A 68 0.48 -6.58 8.04
C TRP A 68 0.07 -5.11 8.20
N ILE A 69 1.00 -4.22 7.87
CA ILE A 69 0.84 -2.77 7.83
C ILE A 69 1.01 -2.31 6.38
N ALA A 70 0.06 -1.53 5.90
CA ALA A 70 0.12 -0.84 4.61
C ALA A 70 0.44 0.65 4.81
N ARG A 71 1.30 1.21 3.96
CA ARG A 71 1.62 2.64 3.93
C ARG A 71 1.40 3.14 2.52
N ILE A 72 0.79 4.31 2.35
CA ILE A 72 0.67 4.91 1.02
C ILE A 72 1.97 5.64 0.66
N THR A 73 2.42 5.48 -0.59
CA THR A 73 3.58 6.22 -1.11
C THR A 73 3.12 7.56 -1.69
N PRO A 74 4.04 8.51 -1.94
CA PRO A 74 3.71 9.75 -2.65
C PRO A 74 3.04 9.48 -4.01
N ALA A 75 3.58 8.53 -4.77
CA ALA A 75 2.99 8.10 -6.05
C ALA A 75 1.54 7.59 -5.89
N GLY A 76 1.23 6.89 -4.80
CA GLY A 76 -0.12 6.42 -4.49
C GLY A 76 -1.10 7.53 -4.09
N ARG A 77 -0.62 8.67 -3.59
CA ARG A 77 -1.44 9.85 -3.29
C ARG A 77 -1.76 10.70 -4.53
N GLY A 78 -1.06 10.47 -5.64
CA GLY A 78 -1.11 11.35 -6.82
C GLY A 78 -0.15 12.53 -6.72
N ASP A 79 0.70 12.55 -5.69
CA ASP A 79 1.84 13.47 -5.58
C ASP A 79 2.92 12.91 -6.52
N GLY A 80 2.76 13.19 -7.81
CA GLY A 80 3.70 12.78 -8.86
C GLY A 80 5.12 13.19 -8.47
N ALA A 81 6.06 12.29 -8.77
CA ALA A 81 7.48 12.39 -8.50
C ALA A 81 8.05 13.82 -8.53
N ASP A 82 8.55 14.29 -7.39
CA ASP A 82 9.81 15.04 -7.39
C ASP A 82 10.93 14.02 -7.18
N ASP A 83 11.91 14.03 -8.07
CA ASP A 83 12.97 13.06 -8.21
C ASP A 83 13.69 12.75 -6.89
N GLY A 84 13.75 11.47 -6.55
CA GLY A 84 14.40 11.00 -5.34
C GLY A 84 14.68 9.52 -5.39
N HIS A 85 15.20 9.01 -6.51
CA HIS A 85 16.03 7.82 -6.45
C HIS A 85 17.22 8.16 -5.54
N ALA A 86 17.12 7.82 -4.26
CA ALA A 86 18.29 7.72 -3.41
C ALA A 86 19.15 6.60 -3.99
N GLU A 87 20.17 7.02 -4.72
CA GLU A 87 21.33 6.21 -5.07
C GLU A 87 21.80 5.45 -3.81
N PRO A 88 22.00 4.12 -3.84
CA PRO A 88 22.62 3.44 -2.72
C PRO A 88 24.05 3.97 -2.59
N ALA A 89 24.34 4.57 -1.43
CA ALA A 89 25.68 5.00 -1.06
C ALA A 89 26.69 3.84 -1.17
N PRO A 90 27.97 4.11 -1.52
CA PRO A 90 28.97 3.12 -1.90
C PRO A 90 29.32 2.11 -0.79
#